data_AF-A0A653DN14-F1
#
_entry.id   AF-A0A653DN14-F1
#
_cell.length_a   1.000
_cell.length_b   1.000
_cell.length_c   1.000
_cell.angle_alpha   90.00
_cell.angle_beta   90.00
_cell.angle_gamma   90.00
#
_symmetry.space_group_name_H-M   'P 1'
#
loop_
_entity.id
_entity.type
_entity.pdbx_description
1 polymer ?
#
loop_
_entity_poly.entity_id
_entity_poly.type
_entity_poly.pdbx_seq_one_letter_code
_entity_poly.pdbx_strand_id
1 'polypeptide(L)'
;MSRLTQKYGGLLRIYIPPVKPIVVITDKDMLQNILNNENALEKATYYQFLKVWLGEGLVTGGGAQWRNRRRMLTPCFGRMSTLKHYVQIFEKLGDVLVEKFNEQLNNPNFDVFPHMKMFTLDAICETSMGIITNCQRNGNTSYCRSIEEMSRIGAHRISSALKRYDVIFRFTTDYQKQKKALKEIDAFYENIISNKKQAMSLKSVEEDEDGSKQNFLDQLLRYQENGEALSDKDIREEINTFMFGVGI
;
A
#
# COMPACT_ATOMS: atom_id res chain seq x y z
N MET A 1 -22.98 6.53 10.63
CA MET A 1 -22.42 5.87 11.83
C MET A 1 -22.74 6.64 13.10
N SER A 2 -22.40 7.93 13.23
CA SER A 2 -22.64 8.71 14.46
C SER A 2 -24.08 8.62 15.01
N ARG A 3 -25.09 8.74 14.15
CA ARG A 3 -26.52 8.60 14.55
C ARG A 3 -26.87 7.22 15.12
N LEU A 4 -26.25 6.15 14.61
CA LEU A 4 -26.53 4.78 15.07
C LEU A 4 -25.85 4.51 16.41
N THR A 5 -24.61 4.97 16.57
CA THR A 5 -23.90 4.91 17.85
C THR A 5 -24.63 5.69 18.94
N GLN A 6 -25.16 6.87 18.63
CA GLN A 6 -25.94 7.66 19.59
C GLN A 6 -27.24 6.95 20.02
N LYS A 7 -27.86 6.19 19.11
CA LYS A 7 -29.15 5.51 19.37
C LYS A 7 -29.00 4.18 20.09
N TYR A 8 -27.97 3.40 19.76
CA TYR A 8 -27.84 2.01 20.19
C TYR A 8 -26.59 1.75 21.05
N GLY A 9 -25.79 2.78 21.34
CA GLY A 9 -24.61 2.70 22.20
C GLY A 9 -23.33 2.29 21.47
N GLY A 10 -22.31 1.99 22.27
CA GLY A 10 -20.94 1.73 21.82
C GLY A 10 -20.72 0.41 21.07
N LEU A 11 -21.70 -0.50 21.10
CA LEU A 11 -21.63 -1.84 20.49
C LEU A 11 -22.84 -2.06 19.59
N LEU A 12 -22.61 -2.19 18.29
CA LEU A 12 -23.66 -2.37 17.29
C LEU A 12 -23.45 -3.68 16.54
N ARG A 13 -24.54 -4.40 16.25
CA ARG A 13 -24.51 -5.58 15.38
C ARG A 13 -25.30 -5.32 14.12
N ILE A 14 -24.63 -5.34 12.98
CA ILE A 14 -25.21 -5.12 11.66
C ILE A 14 -25.39 -6.47 10.97
N TYR A 15 -26.63 -6.79 10.62
CA TYR A 15 -26.98 -7.97 9.84
C TYR A 15 -27.15 -7.57 8.38
N ILE A 16 -26.32 -8.15 7.50
CA ILE A 16 -26.42 -7.97 6.05
C ILE A 16 -26.53 -9.37 5.44
N PRO A 17 -27.74 -9.94 5.34
CA PRO A 17 -27.91 -11.27 4.77
C PRO A 17 -27.31 -11.35 3.35
N PRO A 18 -26.63 -12.46 3.00
CA PRO A 18 -26.35 -13.65 3.81
C PRO A 18 -24.93 -13.65 4.42
N VAL A 19 -24.33 -12.47 4.61
CA VAL A 19 -22.99 -12.34 5.20
C VAL A 19 -23.07 -12.52 6.72
N LYS A 20 -21.98 -13.04 7.32
CA LYS A 20 -21.83 -13.08 8.78
C LYS A 20 -22.08 -11.69 9.38
N PRO A 21 -22.77 -11.61 10.55
CA PRO A 21 -23.05 -10.33 11.19
C PRO A 21 -21.75 -9.55 11.48
N ILE A 22 -21.77 -8.26 11.20
CA ILE A 22 -20.65 -7.36 11.46
C ILE A 22 -20.89 -6.70 12.81
N VAL A 23 -19.94 -6.85 13.73
CA VAL A 23 -19.95 -6.14 15.01
C VAL A 23 -19.14 -4.86 14.83
N VAL A 24 -19.79 -3.72 15.06
CA VAL A 24 -19.16 -2.40 15.04
C VAL A 24 -18.99 -1.95 16.48
N ILE A 25 -17.74 -1.67 16.84
CA ILE A 25 -17.35 -1.26 18.18
C ILE A 25 -16.89 0.19 18.08
N THR A 26 -17.50 1.03 18.91
CA THR A 26 -17.21 2.46 19.04
C THR A 26 -16.92 2.85 20.48
N ASP A 27 -17.14 1.93 21.41
CA ASP A 27 -16.71 2.06 22.80
C ASP A 27 -15.17 2.00 22.89
N LYS A 28 -14.58 2.97 23.60
CA LYS A 28 -13.12 3.16 23.65
C LYS A 28 -12.42 2.04 24.40
N ASP A 29 -12.98 1.59 25.52
CA ASP A 29 -12.36 0.58 26.37
C ASP A 29 -12.39 -0.79 25.67
N MET A 30 -13.52 -1.12 25.02
CA MET A 30 -13.61 -2.31 24.19
C MET A 30 -12.65 -2.27 23.00
N LEU A 31 -12.54 -1.13 22.31
CA LEU A 31 -11.58 -0.97 21.20
C LEU A 31 -10.15 -1.16 21.69
N GLN A 32 -9.77 -0.56 22.82
CA GLN A 32 -8.44 -0.72 23.39
C GLN A 32 -8.14 -2.18 23.72
N ASN A 33 -9.09 -2.88 24.35
CA ASN A 33 -8.92 -4.30 24.69
C ASN A 33 -8.75 -5.19 23.46
N ILE A 34 -9.47 -4.91 22.37
CA ILE A 34 -9.38 -5.70 21.13
C ILE A 34 -8.10 -5.38 20.36
N LEU A 35 -7.76 -4.10 20.20
CA LEU A 35 -6.59 -3.68 19.43
C LEU A 35 -5.26 -4.07 20.10
N ASN A 36 -5.24 -4.19 21.43
CA ASN A 36 -4.08 -4.65 22.19
C ASN A 36 -4.01 -6.18 22.36
N ASN A 37 -5.03 -6.93 21.92
CA ASN A 37 -5.06 -8.37 22.09
C ASN A 37 -4.17 -9.05 21.03
N GLU A 38 -3.06 -9.65 21.48
CA GLU A 38 -2.11 -10.36 20.61
C GLU A 38 -2.70 -11.61 19.93
N ASN A 39 -3.86 -12.10 20.40
CA ASN A 39 -4.58 -13.22 19.79
C ASN A 39 -5.60 -12.75 18.74
N ALA A 40 -5.93 -11.45 18.69
CA ALA A 40 -6.89 -10.86 17.75
C ALA A 40 -6.21 -10.33 16.47
N LEU A 41 -5.30 -11.12 15.90
CA LEU A 41 -4.51 -10.71 14.73
C LEU A 41 -5.09 -11.17 13.38
N GLU A 42 -6.15 -11.97 13.40
CA GLU A 42 -6.82 -12.43 12.19
C GLU A 42 -7.54 -11.27 11.49
N LYS A 43 -7.42 -11.24 10.16
CA LYS A 43 -8.08 -10.22 9.33
C LYS A 43 -9.50 -10.63 9.02
N ALA A 44 -10.38 -9.63 8.90
CA ALA A 44 -11.76 -9.87 8.54
C ALA A 44 -11.87 -10.46 7.12
N THR A 45 -12.92 -11.23 6.85
CA THR A 45 -13.11 -11.96 5.58
C THR A 45 -13.04 -11.05 4.34
N TYR A 46 -13.45 -9.79 4.45
CA TYR A 46 -13.40 -8.86 3.32
C TYR A 46 -11.98 -8.48 2.86
N TYR A 47 -10.94 -8.73 3.67
CA TYR A 47 -9.55 -8.58 3.24
C TYR A 47 -9.19 -9.55 2.10
N GLN A 48 -9.95 -10.63 1.90
CA GLN A 48 -9.75 -11.54 0.76
C GLN A 48 -9.84 -10.82 -0.60
N PHE A 49 -10.59 -9.73 -0.69
CA PHE A 49 -10.70 -8.95 -1.92
C PHE A 49 -9.42 -8.15 -2.22
N LEU A 50 -8.68 -7.79 -1.17
CA LEU A 50 -7.37 -7.15 -1.29
C LEU A 50 -6.25 -8.19 -1.50
N LYS A 51 -6.39 -9.41 -0.97
CA LYS A 51 -5.43 -10.52 -1.18
C LYS A 51 -5.17 -10.82 -2.66
N VAL A 52 -6.13 -10.57 -3.54
CA VAL A 52 -5.97 -10.76 -5.00
C VAL A 52 -4.83 -9.89 -5.57
N TRP A 53 -4.54 -8.76 -4.93
CA TRP A 53 -3.45 -7.85 -5.30
C TRP A 53 -2.27 -7.90 -4.33
N LEU A 54 -2.56 -7.79 -3.03
CA LEU A 54 -1.55 -7.64 -1.99
C LEU A 54 -0.96 -8.98 -1.53
N GLY A 55 -1.56 -10.10 -1.93
CA GLY A 55 -1.21 -11.42 -1.44
C GLY A 55 -1.38 -11.53 0.08
N GLU A 56 -0.44 -12.17 0.77
CA GLU A 56 -0.42 -12.33 2.22
C GLU A 56 0.69 -11.48 2.89
N GLY A 57 0.88 -10.26 2.39
CA GLY A 57 1.77 -9.25 2.99
C GLY A 57 1.24 -8.66 4.30
N LEU A 58 1.91 -7.62 4.81
CA LEU A 58 1.65 -7.06 6.14
C LEU A 58 0.20 -6.60 6.41
N VAL A 59 -0.55 -6.16 5.40
CA VAL A 59 -1.94 -5.67 5.56
C VAL A 59 -2.96 -6.80 5.59
N THR A 60 -2.72 -7.88 4.85
CA THR A 60 -3.67 -8.97 4.63
C THR A 60 -3.31 -10.27 5.36
N GLY A 61 -2.05 -10.43 5.76
CA GLY A 61 -1.56 -11.53 6.57
C GLY A 61 -2.10 -11.50 8.00
N GLY A 62 -2.33 -12.68 8.57
CA GLY A 62 -2.82 -12.89 9.92
C GLY A 62 -1.81 -13.58 10.83
N GLY A 63 -2.10 -13.58 12.14
CA GLY A 63 -1.42 -14.42 13.13
C GLY A 63 0.12 -14.36 13.08
N ALA A 64 0.75 -15.54 12.97
CA ALA A 64 2.21 -15.69 13.02
C ALA A 64 2.93 -15.08 11.82
N GLN A 65 2.35 -15.16 10.62
CA GLN A 65 2.92 -14.57 9.40
C GLN A 65 3.02 -13.06 9.55
N TRP A 66 1.96 -12.40 10.01
CA TRP A 66 1.96 -10.96 10.30
C TRP A 66 3.02 -10.58 11.33
N ARG A 67 3.15 -11.34 12.44
CA ARG A 67 4.16 -11.06 13.47
C ARG A 67 5.57 -11.14 12.90
N ASN A 68 5.85 -12.17 12.08
CA ASN A 68 7.15 -12.36 11.45
C ASN A 68 7.46 -11.19 10.50
N ARG A 69 6.58 -10.91 9.54
CA ARG A 69 6.74 -9.79 8.59
C ARG A 69 6.90 -8.46 9.32
N ARG A 70 6.06 -8.16 10.31
CA ARG A 70 6.17 -6.90 11.06
C ARG A 70 7.51 -6.75 11.77
N ARG A 71 8.01 -7.81 12.41
CA ARG A 71 9.30 -7.79 13.10
C ARG A 71 10.43 -7.50 12.13
N MET A 72 10.42 -8.15 10.97
CA MET A 72 11.40 -8.00 9.91
C MET A 72 11.39 -6.60 9.26
N LEU A 73 10.20 -6.01 9.05
CA LEU A 73 10.05 -4.73 8.35
C LEU A 73 10.16 -3.48 9.22
N THR A 74 9.88 -3.58 10.52
CA THR A 74 9.91 -2.42 11.43
C THR A 74 11.28 -1.70 11.44
N PRO A 75 12.43 -2.40 11.44
CA PRO A 75 13.75 -1.76 11.37
C PRO A 75 13.96 -0.91 10.12
N CYS A 76 13.25 -1.18 9.02
CA CYS A 76 13.42 -0.46 7.76
C CYS A 76 13.02 1.02 7.85
N PHE A 77 12.16 1.37 8.80
CA PHE A 77 11.64 2.73 8.99
C PHE A 77 12.24 3.43 10.23
N GLY A 78 13.00 2.72 11.06
CA GLY A 78 13.54 3.24 12.33
C GLY A 78 14.91 3.92 12.20
N ARG A 79 15.60 3.77 11.07
CA ARG A 79 16.94 4.34 10.88
C ARG A 79 16.87 5.83 10.57
N MET A 80 17.50 6.66 11.40
CA MET A 80 17.54 8.11 11.22
C MET A 80 18.17 8.53 9.88
N SER A 81 19.18 7.80 9.40
CA SER A 81 19.80 8.05 8.10
C SER A 81 18.81 7.91 6.95
N THR A 82 17.99 6.85 6.96
CA THR A 82 16.91 6.62 6.00
C THR A 82 15.87 7.74 6.02
N LEU A 83 15.44 8.19 7.21
CA LEU A 83 14.48 9.29 7.33
C LEU A 83 15.06 10.62 6.81
N LYS A 84 16.33 10.92 7.08
CA LYS A 84 17.00 12.11 6.53
C LYS A 84 17.05 12.09 5.00
N HIS A 85 17.30 10.93 4.40
CA HIS A 85 17.26 10.77 2.95
C HIS A 85 15.85 11.02 2.39
N TYR A 86 14.81 10.53 3.06
CA TYR A 86 13.42 10.76 2.65
C TYR A 86 13.04 12.24 2.67
N VAL A 87 13.54 13.03 3.64
CA VAL A 87 13.31 14.48 3.67
C VAL A 87 13.83 15.16 2.41
N GLN A 88 15.02 14.78 1.92
CA GLN A 88 15.59 15.34 0.68
C GLN A 88 14.71 15.02 -0.55
N ILE A 89 14.15 13.82 -0.59
CA ILE A 89 13.21 13.42 -1.64
C ILE A 89 11.94 14.26 -1.55
N PHE A 90 11.38 14.44 -0.36
CA PHE A 90 10.16 15.23 -0.15
C PHE A 90 10.36 16.71 -0.50
N GLU A 91 11.52 17.29 -0.21
CA GLU A 91 11.87 18.66 -0.58
C GLU A 91 11.85 18.83 -2.10
N LYS A 92 12.61 17.99 -2.82
CA LYS A 92 12.65 18.00 -4.29
C LYS A 92 11.26 17.81 -4.92
N LEU A 93 10.46 16.88 -4.41
CA LEU A 93 9.10 16.65 -4.91
C LEU A 93 8.15 17.79 -4.52
N GLY A 94 8.41 18.46 -3.41
CA GLY A 94 7.68 19.62 -2.92
C GLY A 94 7.89 20.83 -3.81
N ASP A 95 9.11 21.04 -4.31
CA ASP A 95 9.39 22.09 -5.29
C ASP A 95 8.55 21.91 -6.56
N VAL A 96 8.44 20.67 -7.06
CA VAL A 96 7.58 20.34 -8.20
C VAL A 96 6.10 20.60 -7.88
N LEU A 97 5.65 20.30 -6.67
CA LEU A 97 4.28 20.55 -6.25
C LEU A 97 3.98 22.06 -6.21
N VAL A 98 4.92 22.87 -5.70
CA VAL A 98 4.82 24.33 -5.67
C VAL A 98 4.78 24.90 -7.10
N GLU A 99 5.60 24.40 -8.02
CA GLU A 99 5.49 24.74 -9.45
C GLU A 99 4.08 24.46 -9.99
N LYS A 100 3.49 23.29 -9.65
CA LYS A 100 2.13 22.93 -10.08
C LYS A 100 1.04 23.79 -9.47
N PHE A 101 1.21 24.26 -8.24
CA PHE A 101 0.28 25.22 -7.65
C PHE A 101 0.42 26.61 -8.25
N ASN A 102 1.65 27.02 -8.62
CA ASN A 102 1.87 28.28 -9.31
C ASN A 102 1.16 28.33 -10.69
N GLU A 103 1.06 27.18 -11.38
CA GLU A 103 0.27 27.07 -12.62
C GLU A 103 -1.24 27.32 -12.41
N GLN A 104 -1.75 27.16 -11.18
CA GLN A 104 -3.17 27.32 -10.84
C GLN A 104 -3.53 28.69 -10.27
N LEU A 105 -2.58 29.65 -10.18
CA LEU A 105 -2.81 30.97 -9.55
C LEU A 105 -3.94 31.79 -10.20
N ASN A 106 -4.22 31.56 -11.48
CA ASN A 106 -5.31 32.23 -12.20
C ASN A 106 -6.68 31.60 -11.94
N ASN A 107 -6.73 30.48 -11.21
CA ASN A 107 -7.97 29.81 -10.85
C ASN A 107 -8.36 30.17 -9.41
N PRO A 108 -9.48 30.89 -9.18
CA PRO A 108 -9.86 31.34 -7.84
C PRO A 108 -10.14 30.18 -6.87
N ASN A 109 -10.52 29.00 -7.38
CA ASN A 109 -10.68 27.78 -6.59
C ASN A 109 -10.26 26.57 -7.44
N PHE A 110 -9.25 25.83 -7.00
CA PHE A 110 -8.85 24.57 -7.64
C PHE A 110 -8.80 23.43 -6.62
N ASP A 111 -9.00 22.21 -7.10
CA ASP A 111 -8.91 21.01 -6.27
C ASP A 111 -7.44 20.61 -6.08
N VAL A 112 -6.97 20.63 -4.84
CA VAL A 112 -5.59 20.24 -4.48
C VAL A 112 -5.40 18.73 -4.43
N PHE A 113 -6.49 17.96 -4.30
CA PHE A 113 -6.42 16.52 -4.06
C PHE A 113 -5.70 15.75 -5.18
N PRO A 114 -5.93 16.00 -6.49
CA PRO A 114 -5.20 15.36 -7.57
C PRO A 114 -3.69 15.64 -7.53
N HIS A 115 -3.28 16.85 -7.15
CA HIS A 115 -1.88 17.24 -7.05
C HIS A 115 -1.18 16.54 -5.89
N MET A 116 -1.82 16.55 -4.70
CA MET A 116 -1.31 15.83 -3.53
C MET A 116 -1.19 14.34 -3.77
N LYS A 117 -2.14 13.75 -4.52
CA LYS A 117 -2.10 12.35 -4.90
C LYS A 117 -0.88 12.01 -5.76
N MET A 118 -0.59 12.81 -6.79
CA MET A 118 0.59 12.62 -7.64
C MET A 118 1.90 12.78 -6.86
N PHE A 119 1.98 13.81 -6.00
CA PHE A 119 3.12 14.02 -5.11
C PHE A 119 3.36 12.78 -4.22
N THR A 120 2.30 12.28 -3.60
CA THR A 120 2.36 11.14 -2.69
C THR A 120 2.78 9.85 -3.40
N LEU A 121 2.32 9.64 -4.64
CA LEU A 121 2.74 8.53 -5.49
C LEU A 121 4.21 8.61 -5.89
N ASP A 122 4.71 9.78 -6.29
CA ASP A 122 6.13 9.96 -6.58
C ASP A 122 6.98 9.76 -5.32
N ALA A 123 6.53 10.27 -4.18
CA ALA A 123 7.21 10.15 -2.90
C ALA A 123 7.37 8.69 -2.47
N ILE A 124 6.31 7.87 -2.56
CA ILE A 124 6.41 6.46 -2.17
C ILE A 124 7.23 5.63 -3.17
N CYS A 125 7.12 5.90 -4.47
CA CYS A 125 7.93 5.24 -5.50
C CYS A 125 9.42 5.54 -5.30
N GLU A 126 9.78 6.78 -5.03
CA GLU A 126 11.18 7.19 -4.84
C GLU A 126 11.72 6.69 -3.49
N THR A 127 10.99 6.84 -2.38
CA THR A 127 11.45 6.41 -1.04
C THR A 127 11.45 4.89 -0.83
N SER A 128 10.44 4.17 -1.32
CA SER A 128 10.32 2.72 -1.11
C SER A 128 11.03 1.92 -2.18
N MET A 129 10.89 2.31 -3.46
CA MET A 129 11.45 1.54 -4.58
C MET A 129 12.68 2.20 -5.19
N GLY A 130 12.98 3.47 -4.93
CA GLY A 130 14.12 4.17 -5.55
C GLY A 130 13.90 4.49 -7.01
N ILE A 131 12.65 4.74 -7.40
CA ILE A 131 12.28 4.97 -8.80
C ILE A 131 11.66 6.34 -8.93
N ILE A 132 12.13 7.06 -9.93
CA ILE A 132 11.60 8.38 -10.30
C ILE A 132 10.48 8.16 -11.32
N THR A 133 9.24 8.24 -10.88
CA THR A 133 8.05 8.07 -11.75
C THR A 133 7.60 9.37 -12.43
N ASN A 134 7.94 10.53 -11.87
CA ASN A 134 7.55 11.86 -12.38
C ASN A 134 6.03 12.00 -12.66
N CYS A 135 5.18 11.40 -11.83
CA CYS A 135 3.72 11.46 -11.94
C CYS A 135 3.20 12.90 -11.87
N GLN A 136 3.85 13.76 -11.09
CA GLN A 136 3.50 15.19 -11.01
C GLN A 136 3.67 15.93 -12.33
N ARG A 137 4.66 15.57 -13.16
CA ARG A 137 4.96 16.25 -14.44
C ARG A 137 4.31 15.57 -15.64
N ASN A 138 4.41 14.24 -15.71
CA ASN A 138 3.99 13.45 -16.87
C ASN A 138 2.54 12.93 -16.75
N GLY A 139 1.88 13.22 -15.62
CA GLY A 139 0.58 12.68 -15.30
C GLY A 139 0.62 11.23 -14.84
N ASN A 140 -0.55 10.63 -14.71
CA ASN A 140 -0.70 9.33 -14.07
C ASN A 140 -0.11 8.22 -14.96
N THR A 141 0.99 7.61 -14.53
CA THR A 141 1.60 6.46 -15.22
C THR A 141 0.62 5.29 -15.31
N SER A 142 0.83 4.35 -16.24
CA SER A 142 -0.01 3.14 -16.31
C SER A 142 -0.05 2.37 -14.99
N TYR A 143 1.11 2.28 -14.32
CA TYR A 143 1.24 1.67 -13.01
C TYR A 143 0.40 2.36 -11.94
N CYS A 144 0.52 3.68 -11.80
CA CYS A 144 -0.21 4.45 -10.80
C CYS A 144 -1.73 4.42 -11.07
N ARG A 145 -2.18 4.48 -12.33
CA ARG A 145 -3.59 4.26 -12.70
C ARG A 145 -4.08 2.87 -12.32
N SER A 146 -3.24 1.86 -12.49
CA SER A 146 -3.57 0.49 -12.13
C SER A 146 -3.72 0.31 -10.63
N ILE A 147 -2.87 0.95 -9.81
CA ILE A 147 -3.02 0.98 -8.34
C ILE A 147 -4.36 1.60 -7.95
N GLU A 148 -4.70 2.77 -8.51
CA GLU A 148 -5.94 3.47 -8.20
C GLU A 148 -7.17 2.63 -8.57
N GLU A 149 -7.14 1.99 -9.73
CA GLU A 149 -8.23 1.14 -10.20
C GLU A 149 -8.39 -0.09 -9.30
N MET A 150 -7.29 -0.67 -8.83
CA MET A 150 -7.31 -1.77 -7.86
C MET A 150 -7.88 -1.36 -6.51
N SER A 151 -7.48 -0.20 -5.97
CA SER A 151 -8.04 0.37 -4.75
C SER A 151 -9.55 0.63 -4.90
N ARG A 152 -9.97 1.21 -6.02
CA ARG A 152 -11.39 1.47 -6.34
C ARG A 152 -12.20 0.18 -6.40
N ILE A 153 -11.69 -0.84 -7.09
CA ILE A 153 -12.34 -2.16 -7.19
C ILE A 153 -12.42 -2.83 -5.81
N GLY A 154 -11.34 -2.80 -5.03
CA GLY A 154 -11.32 -3.30 -3.66
C GLY A 154 -12.40 -2.66 -2.79
N ALA A 155 -12.46 -1.34 -2.76
CA ALA A 155 -13.48 -0.57 -2.03
C ALA A 155 -14.91 -0.91 -2.49
N HIS A 156 -15.13 -1.04 -3.80
CA HIS A 156 -16.43 -1.39 -4.37
C HIS A 156 -16.86 -2.82 -3.99
N ARG A 157 -15.93 -3.78 -3.95
CA ARG A 157 -16.23 -5.15 -3.51
C ARG A 157 -16.53 -5.21 -2.01
N ILE A 158 -15.87 -4.38 -1.20
CA ILE A 158 -16.17 -4.27 0.24
C ILE A 158 -17.56 -3.67 0.45
N SER A 159 -17.95 -2.64 -0.29
CA SER A 159 -19.24 -1.96 -0.10
C SER A 159 -20.44 -2.67 -0.73
N SER A 160 -20.26 -3.40 -1.84
CA SER A 160 -21.35 -4.05 -2.59
C SER A 160 -21.62 -5.49 -2.14
N ALA A 161 -22.83 -5.77 -1.65
CA ALA A 161 -23.21 -7.13 -1.22
C ALA A 161 -23.14 -8.17 -2.36
N LEU A 162 -23.46 -7.78 -3.61
CA LEU A 162 -23.46 -8.69 -4.77
C LEU A 162 -22.04 -8.97 -5.28
N LYS A 163 -21.16 -7.96 -5.32
CA LYS A 163 -19.79 -8.12 -5.84
C LYS A 163 -18.85 -8.83 -4.86
N ARG A 164 -19.33 -9.14 -3.65
CA ARG A 164 -18.64 -10.03 -2.71
C ARG A 164 -18.59 -11.47 -3.22
N TYR A 165 -19.57 -11.90 -4.01
CA TYR A 165 -19.54 -13.24 -4.61
C TYR A 165 -18.63 -13.27 -5.83
N ASP A 166 -17.58 -14.08 -5.77
CA ASP A 166 -16.61 -14.20 -6.86
C ASP A 166 -17.25 -14.61 -8.18
N VAL A 167 -18.26 -15.48 -8.15
CA VAL A 167 -18.98 -15.91 -9.36
C VAL A 167 -19.63 -14.72 -10.06
N ILE A 168 -20.39 -13.91 -9.33
CA ILE A 168 -21.04 -12.71 -9.87
C ILE A 168 -19.99 -11.70 -10.32
N PHE A 169 -18.95 -11.49 -9.51
CA PHE A 169 -17.90 -10.52 -9.80
C PHE A 169 -17.17 -10.84 -11.12
N ARG A 170 -16.90 -12.11 -11.42
CA ARG A 170 -16.25 -12.55 -12.68
C ARG A 170 -17.01 -12.14 -13.95
N PHE A 171 -18.33 -11.97 -13.88
CA PHE A 171 -19.15 -11.50 -15.00
C PHE A 171 -19.24 -9.97 -15.10
N THR A 172 -18.65 -9.23 -14.17
CA THR A 172 -18.66 -7.76 -14.20
C THR A 172 -17.50 -7.20 -15.02
N THR A 173 -17.68 -5.98 -15.53
CA THR A 173 -16.60 -5.21 -16.18
C THR A 173 -15.45 -4.92 -15.23
N ASP A 174 -15.72 -4.79 -13.92
CA ASP A 174 -14.68 -4.57 -12.90
C ASP A 174 -13.69 -5.75 -12.83
N TYR A 175 -14.10 -6.99 -13.12
CA TYR A 175 -13.17 -8.13 -13.16
C TYR A 175 -12.17 -8.04 -14.32
N GLN A 176 -12.62 -7.59 -15.49
CA GLN A 176 -11.72 -7.37 -16.63
C GLN A 176 -10.71 -6.25 -16.33
N LYS A 177 -11.17 -5.16 -15.71
CA LYS A 177 -10.31 -4.06 -15.28
C LYS A 177 -9.31 -4.51 -14.21
N GLN A 178 -9.75 -5.31 -13.24
CA GLN A 178 -8.87 -5.92 -12.24
C GLN A 178 -7.76 -6.74 -12.89
N LYS A 179 -8.10 -7.63 -13.83
CA LYS A 179 -7.12 -8.48 -14.52
C LYS A 179 -6.10 -7.66 -15.31
N LYS A 180 -6.53 -6.59 -15.97
CA LYS A 180 -5.65 -5.69 -16.71
C LYS A 180 -4.71 -4.94 -15.76
N ALA A 181 -5.26 -4.36 -14.69
CA ALA A 181 -4.49 -3.59 -13.72
C ALA A 181 -3.44 -4.46 -12.99
N LEU A 182 -3.80 -5.68 -12.59
CA LEU A 182 -2.85 -6.64 -12.01
C LEU A 182 -1.70 -6.95 -12.98
N LYS A 183 -2.00 -7.18 -14.26
CA LYS A 183 -0.96 -7.45 -15.26
C LYS A 183 0.00 -6.27 -15.43
N GLU A 184 -0.50 -5.03 -15.39
CA GLU A 184 0.34 -3.83 -15.45
C GLU A 184 1.20 -3.66 -14.19
N ILE A 185 0.64 -3.94 -13.01
CA ILE A 185 1.36 -3.91 -11.73
C ILE A 185 2.47 -4.97 -11.71
N ASP A 186 2.15 -6.20 -12.10
CA ASP A 186 3.11 -7.31 -12.15
C ASP A 186 4.26 -7.02 -13.12
N ALA A 187 3.94 -6.53 -14.33
CA ALA A 187 4.95 -6.17 -15.33
C ALA A 187 5.87 -5.03 -14.86
N PHE A 188 5.31 -4.02 -14.19
CA PHE A 188 6.09 -2.94 -13.60
C PHE A 188 7.03 -3.46 -12.52
N TYR A 189 6.53 -4.31 -11.64
CA TYR A 189 7.29 -4.89 -10.54
C TYR A 189 8.43 -5.81 -11.02
N GLU A 190 8.17 -6.66 -12.01
CA GLU A 190 9.19 -7.54 -12.60
C GLU A 190 10.34 -6.76 -13.23
N ASN A 191 10.04 -5.67 -13.93
CA ASN A 191 11.03 -4.77 -14.50
C ASN A 191 11.93 -4.16 -13.40
N ILE A 192 11.31 -3.73 -12.30
CA ILE A 192 12.02 -3.11 -11.17
C ILE A 192 12.96 -4.08 -10.48
N ILE A 193 12.47 -5.27 -10.10
CA ILE A 193 13.34 -6.25 -9.45
C ILE A 193 14.47 -6.63 -10.38
N SER A 194 14.19 -6.90 -11.66
CA SER A 194 15.21 -7.31 -12.62
C SER A 194 16.32 -6.26 -12.70
N ASN A 195 15.96 -4.97 -12.86
CA ASN A 195 16.93 -3.89 -12.92
C ASN A 195 17.73 -3.75 -11.61
N LYS A 196 17.06 -3.87 -10.46
CA LYS A 196 17.70 -3.78 -9.14
C LYS A 196 18.66 -4.93 -8.87
N LYS A 197 18.25 -6.17 -9.13
CA LYS A 197 19.11 -7.36 -8.98
C LYS A 197 20.33 -7.28 -9.90
N GLN A 198 20.15 -6.82 -11.14
CA GLN A 198 21.27 -6.56 -12.06
C GLN A 198 22.21 -5.49 -11.49
N ALA A 199 21.67 -4.34 -11.05
CA ALA A 199 22.48 -3.26 -10.48
C ALA A 199 23.26 -3.70 -9.22
N MET A 200 22.69 -4.57 -8.38
CA MET A 200 23.39 -5.12 -7.22
C MET A 200 24.48 -6.14 -7.60
N SER A 201 24.23 -6.99 -8.61
CA SER A 201 25.26 -7.92 -9.11
C SER A 201 26.48 -7.24 -9.73
N LEU A 202 26.30 -6.04 -10.29
CA LEU A 202 27.36 -5.23 -10.89
C LEU A 202 28.14 -4.41 -9.87
N LYS A 203 27.54 -4.12 -8.72
CA LYS A 203 28.21 -3.46 -7.59
C LYS A 203 28.91 -4.52 -6.75
N SER A 204 30.16 -4.83 -7.09
CA SER A 204 31.09 -5.47 -6.16
C SER A 204 31.12 -4.69 -4.85
N VAL A 205 30.87 -5.40 -3.74
CA VAL A 205 30.98 -5.20 -2.27
C VAL A 205 31.71 -3.96 -1.68
N GLU A 206 32.24 -3.02 -2.45
CA GLU A 206 32.88 -1.82 -1.93
C GLU A 206 31.85 -0.77 -1.47
N GLU A 207 31.73 -0.69 -0.14
CA GLU A 207 31.40 0.50 0.66
C GLU A 207 30.03 1.17 0.43
N ASP A 208 28.98 0.52 0.96
CA ASP A 208 27.86 1.24 1.59
C ASP A 208 27.89 0.96 3.11
N GLU A 209 29.02 1.24 3.78
CA GLU A 209 29.12 1.17 5.25
C GLU A 209 28.16 2.15 5.94
N ASP A 210 27.69 3.19 5.24
CA ASP A 210 26.82 4.22 5.83
C ASP A 210 25.32 3.86 5.79
N GLY A 211 24.91 2.87 4.97
CA GLY A 211 23.51 2.42 4.88
C GLY A 211 22.48 3.54 4.63
N SER A 212 22.92 4.74 4.24
CA SER A 212 22.16 5.98 4.37
C SER A 212 21.25 6.26 3.18
N LYS A 213 21.42 5.51 2.08
CA LYS A 213 20.62 5.61 0.85
C LYS A 213 19.92 4.30 0.48
N GLN A 214 19.60 3.46 1.47
CA GLN A 214 18.92 2.20 1.21
C GLN A 214 17.40 2.37 1.27
N ASN A 215 16.77 2.14 0.12
CA ASN A 215 15.32 2.22 0.02
C ASN A 215 14.71 0.91 0.49
N PHE A 216 13.41 0.92 0.78
CA PHE A 216 12.73 -0.23 1.37
C PHE A 216 12.96 -1.54 0.58
N LEU A 217 12.86 -1.50 -0.76
CA LEU A 217 13.15 -2.64 -1.63
C LEU A 217 14.61 -3.13 -1.51
N ASP A 218 15.58 -2.23 -1.36
CA ASP A 218 17.00 -2.63 -1.24
C ASP A 218 17.25 -3.39 0.06
N GLN A 219 16.57 -2.99 1.13
CA GLN A 219 16.65 -3.68 2.41
C GLN A 219 16.01 -5.07 2.34
N LEU A 220 14.88 -5.22 1.66
CA LEU A 220 14.25 -6.54 1.44
C LEU A 220 15.14 -7.49 0.65
N LEU A 221 15.80 -7.00 -0.42
CA LEU A 221 16.69 -7.82 -1.21
C LEU A 221 17.94 -8.24 -0.43
N ARG A 222 18.48 -7.37 0.44
CA ARG A 222 19.58 -7.74 1.35
C ARG A 222 19.17 -8.77 2.39
N TYR A 223 17.95 -8.72 2.92
CA TYR A 223 17.45 -9.76 3.81
C TYR A 223 17.37 -11.12 3.10
N GLN A 224 16.94 -11.13 1.83
CA GLN A 224 16.96 -12.33 1.00
C GLN A 224 18.40 -12.87 0.79
N GLU A 225 19.39 -12.01 0.52
CA GLU A 225 20.80 -12.40 0.36
C GLU A 225 21.43 -12.93 1.66
N ASN A 226 21.06 -12.36 2.81
CA ASN A 226 21.56 -12.76 4.12
C ASN A 226 20.94 -14.07 4.66
N GLY A 227 20.14 -14.77 3.84
CA GLY A 227 19.58 -16.08 4.16
C GLY A 227 18.24 -16.05 4.89
N GLU A 228 17.54 -14.90 4.95
CA GLU A 228 16.15 -14.91 5.37
C GLU A 228 15.27 -15.57 4.29
N ALA A 229 14.25 -16.34 4.71
CA ALA A 229 13.32 -17.04 3.83
C ALA A 229 12.30 -16.05 3.20
N LEU A 230 12.79 -15.13 2.39
CA LEU A 230 12.01 -14.20 1.57
C LEU A 230 12.03 -14.66 0.12
N SER A 231 10.89 -15.11 -0.37
CA SER A 231 10.74 -15.36 -1.80
C SER A 231 10.52 -14.06 -2.57
N ASP A 232 10.81 -14.05 -3.88
CA ASP A 232 10.49 -12.91 -4.76
C ASP A 232 8.99 -12.56 -4.71
N LYS A 233 8.13 -13.55 -4.46
CA LYS A 233 6.70 -13.35 -4.25
C LYS A 233 6.43 -12.57 -2.96
N ASP A 234 7.12 -12.89 -1.87
CA ASP A 234 6.94 -12.19 -0.59
C ASP A 234 7.37 -10.73 -0.67
N ILE A 235 8.50 -10.45 -1.34
CA ILE A 235 8.97 -9.08 -1.57
C ILE A 235 7.93 -8.29 -2.38
N ARG A 236 7.26 -8.94 -3.35
CA ARG A 236 6.18 -8.35 -4.14
C ARG A 236 4.99 -7.97 -3.28
N GLU A 237 4.57 -8.90 -2.44
CA GLU A 237 3.42 -8.72 -1.56
C GLU A 237 3.64 -7.58 -0.57
N GLU A 238 4.85 -7.47 -0.02
CA GLU A 238 5.19 -6.34 0.85
C GLU A 238 5.22 -5.02 0.09
N ILE A 239 5.86 -4.95 -1.07
CA ILE A 239 5.90 -3.69 -1.86
C ILE A 239 4.50 -3.26 -2.29
N ASN A 240 3.67 -4.19 -2.78
CA ASN A 240 2.27 -3.91 -3.09
C ASN A 240 1.52 -3.40 -1.85
N THR A 241 1.81 -3.96 -0.68
CA THR A 241 1.21 -3.54 0.59
C THR A 241 1.58 -2.10 0.95
N PHE A 242 2.84 -1.69 0.81
CA PHE A 242 3.26 -0.31 1.07
C PHE A 242 2.68 0.68 0.05
N MET A 243 2.65 0.31 -1.22
CA MET A 243 2.03 1.12 -2.27
C MET A 243 0.52 1.29 -2.06
N PHE A 244 -0.17 0.24 -1.62
CA PHE A 244 -1.58 0.31 -1.25
C PHE A 244 -1.83 1.20 -0.03
N GLY A 245 -0.99 1.10 1.00
CA GLY A 245 -1.15 1.88 2.24
C GLY A 245 -1.06 3.39 2.01
N VAL A 246 -0.40 3.81 0.93
CA VAL A 246 -0.18 5.23 0.59
C VAL A 246 -1.04 5.70 -0.58
N GLY A 247 -1.44 4.79 -1.48
CA GLY A 247 -2.28 5.09 -2.65
C GLY A 247 -3.79 5.19 -2.38
N ILE A 248 -4.23 5.25 -1.13
CA ILE A 248 -5.63 5.42 -0.71
C ILE A 248 -5.82 6.76 -0.02
#